data_AF-A0A0A0D0Y4-F1
#
_entry.id   AF-A0A0A0D0Y4-F1
#
_cell.length_a   1.000
_cell.length_b   1.000
_cell.length_c   1.000
_cell.angle_alpha   90.00
_cell.angle_beta   90.00
_cell.angle_gamma   90.00
#
_symmetry.space_group_name_H-M   'P 1'
#
loop_
_entity.id
_entity.type
_entity.pdbx_description
1 polymer ?
#
loop_
_entity_poly.entity_id
_entity_poly.type
_entity_poly.pdbx_seq_one_letter_code
_entity_poly.pdbx_strand_id
1 'polypeptide(L)' 'GGRDGGAPGLRPEYHPDYYAAFLLDPDGNRVEAVCHRAG' A
#
# COMPACT_ATOMS: atom_id res chain seq x y z
N GLY A 1 -3.09 8.36 -13.99
CA GLY A 1 -3.85 9.25 -13.10
C GLY A 1 -4.30 8.50 -11.87
N GLY A 2 -3.39 8.27 -10.92
CA GLY A 2 -3.77 7.70 -9.63
C GLY A 2 -3.92 8.80 -8.59
N ARG A 3 -4.90 8.69 -7.70
CA ARG A 3 -4.97 9.54 -6.49
C ARG A 3 -4.34 8.77 -5.32
N ASP A 4 -3.69 9.50 -4.43
CA ASP A 4 -3.17 8.92 -3.19
C ASP A 4 -4.34 8.35 -2.38
N GLY A 5 -4.30 7.04 -2.14
CA GLY A 5 -5.25 6.30 -1.31
C GLY A 5 -4.67 5.91 0.04
N GLY A 6 -3.42 6.27 0.30
CA GLY A 6 -2.66 5.93 1.50
C GLY A 6 -1.17 5.89 1.19
N ALA A 7 -0.42 6.84 1.77
CA ALA A 7 1.01 6.95 1.62
C ALA A 7 1.75 5.64 1.99
N PRO A 8 2.87 5.34 1.29
CA PRO A 8 3.66 4.16 1.54
C PRO A 8 4.19 4.14 2.98
N GLY A 9 4.01 3.02 3.69
CA GLY A 9 4.47 2.90 5.07
C GLY A 9 4.29 1.51 5.66
N LEU A 10 4.94 1.29 6.80
CA LEU A 10 4.75 0.07 7.58
C LEU A 10 3.32 0.00 8.13
N ARG A 11 2.75 -1.19 8.12
CA ARG A 11 1.48 -1.56 8.73
C ARG A 11 1.73 -2.76 9.66
N PRO A 12 2.36 -2.53 10.82
CA PRO A 12 2.70 -3.60 11.76
C PRO A 12 1.47 -4.32 12.31
N GLU A 13 0.28 -3.74 12.11
CA GLU A 13 -1.04 -4.29 12.39
C GLU A 13 -1.28 -5.64 11.68
N TYR A 14 -0.73 -5.81 10.48
CA TYR A 14 -0.86 -7.03 9.68
C TYR A 14 0.30 -8.00 9.94
N HIS A 15 1.54 -7.51 9.89
CA HIS A 15 2.74 -8.16 10.42
C HIS A 15 3.93 -7.17 10.41
N PRO A 16 5.04 -7.47 11.12
CA PRO A 16 6.13 -6.51 11.35
C PRO A 16 6.74 -5.93 10.07
N ASP A 17 6.91 -6.75 9.04
CA ASP A 17 7.54 -6.36 7.78
C ASP A 17 6.55 -5.95 6.67
N TYR A 18 5.28 -5.65 7.01
CA TYR A 18 4.25 -5.30 6.02
C TYR A 18 4.42 -3.84 5.61
N TYR A 19 5.12 -3.57 4.52
CA TYR A 19 5.23 -2.23 3.96
C TYR A 19 4.29 -2.10 2.76
N ALA A 20 3.32 -1.19 2.83
CA ALA A 20 2.32 -1.04 1.78
C ALA A 20 2.01 0.41 1.43
N ALA A 21 1.58 0.61 0.19
CA ALA A 21 1.07 1.85 -0.37
C ALA A 21 -0.27 1.60 -1.07
N PHE A 22 -1.18 2.58 -1.01
CA PHE A 22 -2.51 2.48 -1.58
C PHE A 22 -2.74 3.56 -2.61
N LEU A 23 -3.33 3.18 -3.74
CA LEU A 23 -3.64 4.07 -4.84
C LEU A 23 -5.08 3.83 -5.29
N LEU A 24 -5.76 4.91 -5.66
CA LEU A 24 -7.00 4.85 -6.41
C LEU A 24 -6.69 5.12 -7.87
N ASP A 25 -6.98 4.18 -8.75
CA ASP A 25 -6.84 4.39 -10.19
C ASP A 25 -8.01 5.25 -10.74
N PRO A 26 -7.95 5.74 -12.00
CA PRO A 26 -9.01 6.55 -12.59
C PRO A 26 -10.36 5.83 -12.69
N ASP A 27 -10.34 4.50 -12.76
CA ASP A 27 -11.52 3.64 -12.92
C ASP A 27 -12.18 3.31 -11.57
N GLY A 28 -11.56 3.74 -10.47
CA GLY A 28 -12.07 3.58 -9.10
C GLY A 28 -11.58 2.31 -8.40
N ASN A 29 -10.64 1.56 -8.97
CA ASN A 29 -10.07 0.41 -8.29
C ASN A 29 -9.09 0.84 -7.21
N ARG A 30 -9.12 0.12 -6.08
CA ARG A 30 -8.13 0.25 -5.02
C ARG A 30 -6.96 -0.68 -5.29
N VAL A 31 -5.84 -0.10 -5.68
CA VAL A 31 -4.59 -0.81 -5.96
C VAL A 31 -3.70 -0.74 -4.72
N GLU A 32 -3.18 -1.88 -4.31
CA GLU A 32 -2.24 -2.01 -3.19
C GLU A 32 -0.90 -2.52 -3.71
N ALA A 33 0.18 -1.79 -3.37
CA ALA A 33 1.55 -2.24 -3.59
C ALA A 33 2.14 -2.60 -2.23
N VAL A 34 2.49 -3.87 -2.03
CA VAL A 34 2.98 -4.41 -0.76
C VAL A 34 4.34 -5.10 -0.92
N CYS A 35 5.19 -4.93 0.07
CA CYS A 35 6.43 -5.69 0.25
C CYS A 35 6.39 -6.41 1.60
N HIS A 36 6.69 -7.71 1.59
CA HIS A 36 6.74 -8.57 2.77
C HIS A 36 8.16 -9.01 3.13
N ARG A 37 9.18 -8.41 2.50
CA ARG A 37 10.56 -8.83 2.69
C ARG A 37 11.08 -8.23 4.00
N ALA A 38 11.44 -9.11 4.94
CA ALA A 38 12.29 -8.74 6.07
C ALA A 38 13.63 -8.24 5.52
N GLY A 39 14.06 -7.06 6.01
CA GLY A 39 15.31 -6.40 5.60
C GLY A 39 16.54 -7.30 5.67
#